data_AF-A0AAD7ZH13-F1
#
_entry.id   AF-A0AAD7ZH13-F1
#
_cell.length_a   1.000
_cell.length_b   1.000
_cell.length_c   1.000
_cell.angle_alpha   90.00
_cell.angle_beta   90.00
_cell.angle_gamma   90.00
#
_symmetry.space_group_name_H-M   'P 1'
#
loop_
_entity.id
_entity.type
_entity.pdbx_description
1 polymer ?
#
loop_
_entity_poly.entity_id
_entity_poly.type
_entity_poly.pdbx_seq_one_letter_code
_entity_poly.pdbx_strand_id
1 'polypeptide(L)'
;SKVTKQTWVLKECVERVPETFDAARELLQFGLHKTIAEKIFKFDDEFLSLDDNLESDTAERIKKIAAALSKLEDLYEERTTSSFSTFLLNDVMPTKQQTLVRYRQQLLEYWDRLITYELIMGGSHMTKEFYDYMFYDKFRNVSLIKSTVKFARESNWKAVEIMFTYHGGIILPHWLPVLSNFPETLNPHEYRSLLPECDTEGHLFHWNEIQLRSQDWCEKFNFQEEMELDDKDRDADSEFIYQEDETLRQFVCKDGVLNVDILTSWFVNRVNKIENQSCMVDHALTLIKLARERNVTGLDNLYMQLLTLDTLVYEVHLENVRLTDIQKMSQLDMCKLLMSK
;
A
#
# COMPACT_ATOMS: atom_id res chain seq x y z
N SER A 1 17.43 -34.21 -12.63
CA SER A 1 18.65 -33.88 -11.85
C SER A 1 19.09 -32.40 -11.97
N LYS A 2 19.05 -31.75 -13.14
CA LYS A 2 19.35 -30.29 -13.26
C LYS A 2 18.17 -29.37 -12.89
N VAL A 3 16.95 -29.76 -13.23
CA VAL A 3 15.71 -28.99 -12.96
C VAL A 3 15.43 -28.85 -11.46
N THR A 4 15.54 -29.94 -10.69
CA THR A 4 15.39 -29.93 -9.23
C THR A 4 16.40 -29.01 -8.53
N LYS A 5 17.63 -28.90 -9.07
CA LYS A 5 18.63 -27.98 -8.55
C LYS A 5 18.27 -26.52 -8.81
N GLN A 6 17.69 -26.19 -9.96
CA GLN A 6 17.28 -24.83 -10.29
C GLN A 6 16.12 -24.35 -9.41
N THR A 7 15.10 -25.19 -9.22
CA THR A 7 13.97 -24.87 -8.31
C THR A 7 14.45 -24.71 -6.88
N TRP A 8 15.35 -25.58 -6.40
CA TRP A 8 15.93 -25.45 -5.06
C TRP A 8 16.71 -24.14 -4.88
N VAL A 9 17.53 -23.74 -5.86
CA VAL A 9 18.27 -22.47 -5.82
C VAL A 9 17.32 -21.26 -5.78
N LEU A 10 16.23 -21.29 -6.55
CA LEU A 10 15.24 -20.20 -6.55
C LEU A 10 14.48 -20.13 -5.23
N LYS A 11 14.14 -21.29 -4.66
CA LYS A 11 13.55 -21.38 -3.33
C LYS A 11 14.46 -20.73 -2.27
N GLU A 12 15.76 -21.01 -2.30
CA GLU A 12 16.72 -20.34 -1.41
C GLU A 12 16.79 -18.82 -1.63
N CYS A 13 16.71 -18.33 -2.88
CA CYS A 13 16.67 -16.89 -3.14
C CYS A 13 15.44 -16.20 -2.54
N VAL A 14 14.35 -16.95 -2.39
CA VAL A 14 13.06 -16.47 -1.90
C VAL A 14 12.93 -16.61 -0.38
N GLU A 15 13.45 -17.68 0.21
CA GLU A 15 13.32 -17.94 1.65
C GLU A 15 14.43 -17.33 2.48
N ARG A 16 15.65 -17.20 1.93
CA ARG A 16 16.80 -16.71 2.70
C ARG A 16 16.86 -15.18 2.71
N VAL A 17 17.12 -14.63 3.90
CA VAL A 17 17.43 -13.21 4.09
C VAL A 17 18.86 -13.08 4.63
N PRO A 18 19.81 -12.59 3.83
CA PRO A 18 21.18 -12.34 4.28
C PRO A 18 21.27 -11.26 5.36
N GLU A 19 22.33 -11.31 6.19
CA GLU A 19 22.55 -10.34 7.29
C GLU A 19 23.02 -8.96 6.83
N THR A 20 23.43 -8.82 5.56
CA THR A 20 23.89 -7.55 4.99
C THR A 20 23.00 -7.13 3.84
N PHE A 21 22.73 -5.82 3.73
CA PHE A 21 21.90 -5.27 2.66
C PHE A 21 22.42 -5.62 1.25
N ASP A 22 23.73 -5.48 1.02
CA ASP A 22 24.33 -5.77 -0.29
C ASP A 22 24.14 -7.24 -0.67
N ALA A 23 24.32 -8.18 0.26
CA ALA A 23 24.07 -9.61 0.00
C ALA A 23 22.58 -9.90 -0.24
N ALA A 24 21.66 -9.26 0.49
CA ALA A 24 20.22 -9.41 0.25
C ALA A 24 19.84 -8.93 -1.16
N ARG A 25 20.40 -7.80 -1.58
CA ARG A 25 20.23 -7.25 -2.92
C ARG A 25 20.80 -8.19 -4.00
N GLU A 26 22.02 -8.67 -3.82
CA GLU A 26 22.66 -9.61 -4.77
C GLU A 26 21.89 -10.92 -4.89
N LEU A 27 21.36 -11.45 -3.77
CA LEU A 27 20.57 -12.68 -3.75
C LEU A 27 19.28 -12.54 -4.58
N LEU A 28 18.55 -11.44 -4.40
CA LEU A 28 17.34 -11.16 -5.17
C LEU A 28 17.65 -10.93 -6.65
N GLN A 29 18.71 -10.16 -6.97
CA GLN A 29 19.15 -9.96 -8.36
C GLN A 29 19.53 -11.29 -9.03
N PHE A 30 20.23 -12.16 -8.31
CA PHE A 30 20.58 -13.47 -8.80
C PHE A 30 19.35 -14.31 -9.12
N GLY A 31 18.35 -14.33 -8.22
CA GLY A 31 17.05 -14.96 -8.46
C GLY A 31 16.35 -14.41 -9.70
N LEU A 32 16.23 -13.08 -9.81
CA LEU A 32 15.58 -12.39 -10.93
C LEU A 32 16.28 -12.67 -12.27
N HIS A 33 17.61 -12.74 -12.28
CA HIS A 33 18.37 -13.09 -13.48
C HIS A 33 18.16 -14.56 -13.88
N LYS A 34 17.91 -15.47 -12.93
CA LYS A 34 17.60 -16.88 -13.21
C LYS A 34 16.17 -17.08 -13.74
N THR A 35 15.26 -16.15 -13.48
CA THR A 35 13.85 -16.19 -13.88
C THR A 35 13.50 -15.25 -15.04
N ILE A 36 14.45 -14.84 -15.88
CA ILE A 36 14.16 -14.04 -17.08
C ILE A 36 13.24 -14.82 -18.03
N ALA A 37 12.34 -14.13 -18.76
CA ALA A 37 11.39 -14.72 -19.71
C ALA A 37 12.06 -15.75 -20.63
N GLU A 38 13.19 -15.39 -21.25
CA GLU A 38 13.96 -16.28 -22.13
C GLU A 38 14.42 -17.58 -21.46
N LYS A 39 14.63 -17.59 -20.14
CA LYS A 39 15.04 -18.78 -19.38
C LYS A 39 13.87 -19.62 -18.92
N ILE A 40 12.70 -19.00 -18.73
CA ILE A 40 11.45 -19.67 -18.32
C ILE A 40 10.77 -20.29 -19.53
N PHE A 41 10.60 -19.48 -20.58
CA PHE A 41 10.10 -19.86 -21.89
C PHE A 41 11.26 -20.11 -22.84
N LYS A 42 12.35 -20.74 -22.37
CA LYS A 42 13.07 -21.59 -23.29
C LYS A 42 11.99 -22.53 -23.79
N PHE A 43 11.46 -22.25 -24.98
CA PHE A 43 10.79 -23.23 -25.78
C PHE A 43 11.78 -24.36 -25.72
N ASP A 44 11.44 -25.37 -24.94
CA ASP A 44 12.23 -26.56 -24.92
C ASP A 44 12.34 -26.88 -26.43
N ASP A 45 13.56 -26.94 -26.95
CA ASP A 45 13.81 -27.72 -28.16
C ASP A 45 13.29 -29.15 -27.96
N GLU A 46 12.83 -29.51 -26.74
CA GLU A 46 12.01 -30.65 -26.32
C GLU A 46 10.48 -30.55 -26.58
N PHE A 47 9.88 -29.34 -26.67
CA PHE A 47 8.54 -29.16 -27.27
C PHE A 47 8.60 -29.30 -28.80
N LEU A 48 9.78 -29.05 -29.37
CA LEU A 48 10.14 -29.37 -30.75
C LEU A 48 10.92 -30.69 -30.88
N SER A 49 11.25 -31.39 -29.78
CA SER A 49 11.91 -32.69 -29.86
C SER A 49 10.81 -33.69 -30.08
N LEU A 50 10.69 -34.04 -31.35
CA LEU A 50 10.04 -35.22 -31.85
C LEU A 50 10.49 -36.42 -31.02
N ASP A 51 9.63 -36.85 -30.10
CA ASP A 51 9.70 -38.20 -29.56
C ASP A 51 9.19 -39.10 -30.70
N ASP A 52 10.11 -39.78 -31.39
CA ASP A 52 9.87 -40.59 -32.60
C ASP A 52 8.96 -41.82 -32.35
N ASN A 53 8.34 -41.96 -31.18
CA ASN A 53 7.63 -43.18 -30.76
C ASN A 53 6.25 -42.96 -30.14
N LEU A 54 5.44 -42.07 -30.70
CA LEU A 54 3.99 -42.11 -30.51
C LEU A 54 3.29 -41.70 -31.81
N GLU A 55 2.64 -42.69 -32.43
CA GLU A 55 1.69 -42.56 -33.54
C GLU A 55 0.42 -41.78 -33.11
N SER A 56 0.59 -40.50 -32.79
CA SER A 56 -0.50 -39.53 -32.75
C SER A 56 -0.19 -38.50 -33.82
N ASP A 57 -1.03 -38.53 -34.86
CA ASP A 57 -0.89 -37.81 -36.12
C ASP A 57 -0.31 -36.40 -35.91
N THR A 58 0.96 -36.25 -36.30
CA THR A 58 1.73 -35.01 -36.22
C THR A 58 0.98 -33.84 -36.85
N ALA A 59 0.12 -34.11 -37.84
CA ALA A 59 -0.73 -33.12 -38.48
C ALA A 59 -1.77 -32.51 -37.52
N GLU A 60 -2.31 -33.30 -36.59
CA GLU A 60 -3.35 -32.86 -35.65
C GLU A 60 -2.77 -32.02 -34.50
N ARG A 61 -1.54 -32.35 -34.07
CA ARG A 61 -0.79 -31.57 -33.07
C ARG A 61 -0.29 -30.24 -33.63
N ILE A 62 0.25 -30.25 -34.85
CA ILE A 62 0.64 -29.01 -35.56
C ILE A 62 -0.61 -28.15 -35.84
N LYS A 63 -1.75 -28.76 -36.18
CA LYS A 63 -3.03 -28.05 -36.28
C LYS A 63 -3.46 -27.39 -34.98
N LYS A 64 -3.30 -28.05 -33.83
CA LYS A 64 -3.67 -27.47 -32.52
C LYS A 64 -2.77 -26.29 -32.15
N ILE A 65 -1.46 -26.41 -32.36
CA ILE A 65 -0.51 -25.32 -32.09
C ILE A 65 -0.72 -24.17 -33.08
N ALA A 66 -0.88 -24.45 -34.38
CA ALA A 66 -1.17 -23.43 -35.38
C ALA A 66 -2.54 -22.76 -35.17
N ALA A 67 -3.56 -23.50 -34.74
CA ALA A 67 -4.87 -22.93 -34.39
C ALA A 67 -4.81 -22.11 -33.10
N ALA A 68 -4.00 -22.50 -32.13
CA ALA A 68 -3.75 -21.69 -30.94
C ALA A 68 -3.00 -20.41 -31.30
N LEU A 69 -1.95 -20.48 -32.14
CA LEU A 69 -1.17 -19.33 -32.62
C LEU A 69 -1.97 -18.39 -33.52
N SER A 70 -2.83 -18.92 -34.40
CA SER A 70 -3.75 -18.13 -35.22
C SER A 70 -4.86 -17.48 -34.39
N LYS A 71 -5.43 -18.19 -33.39
CA LYS A 71 -6.35 -17.57 -32.42
C LYS A 71 -5.67 -16.53 -31.55
N LEU A 72 -4.39 -16.75 -31.22
CA LEU A 72 -3.53 -15.78 -30.54
C LEU A 72 -3.37 -14.51 -31.38
N GLU A 73 -3.12 -14.64 -32.69
CA GLU A 73 -3.06 -13.52 -33.65
C GLU A 73 -4.40 -12.78 -33.78
N ASP A 74 -5.52 -13.50 -33.88
CA ASP A 74 -6.86 -12.88 -33.94
C ASP A 74 -7.24 -12.18 -32.62
N LEU A 75 -6.77 -12.68 -31.47
CA LEU A 75 -6.99 -12.09 -30.14
C LEU A 75 -6.02 -10.96 -29.80
N TYR A 76 -4.92 -10.80 -30.56
CA TYR A 76 -4.01 -9.65 -30.43
C TYR A 76 -4.69 -8.34 -30.86
N GLU A 77 -5.77 -8.41 -31.65
CA GLU A 77 -6.60 -7.26 -32.02
C GLU A 77 -7.61 -6.86 -30.93
N GLU A 78 -8.02 -7.78 -30.05
CA GLU A 78 -8.98 -7.51 -28.95
C GLU A 78 -8.26 -7.31 -27.61
N ARG A 79 -7.99 -6.05 -27.28
CA ARG A 79 -7.50 -5.63 -25.95
C ARG A 79 -8.48 -6.00 -24.84
N THR A 80 -8.28 -7.14 -24.18
CA THR A 80 -8.56 -7.34 -22.74
C THR A 80 -7.54 -8.31 -22.13
N THR A 81 -6.61 -7.76 -21.37
CA THR A 81 -5.35 -8.42 -20.96
C THR A 81 -5.53 -9.49 -19.87
N SER A 82 -6.67 -9.53 -19.16
CA SER A 82 -6.92 -10.57 -18.15
C SER A 82 -7.22 -11.94 -18.78
N SER A 83 -8.17 -12.04 -19.70
CA SER A 83 -8.64 -13.34 -20.23
C SER A 83 -7.53 -14.12 -20.95
N PHE A 84 -6.67 -13.39 -21.67
CA PHE A 84 -5.53 -13.96 -22.38
C PHE A 84 -4.44 -14.51 -21.45
N SER A 85 -4.12 -13.78 -20.38
CA SER A 85 -3.14 -14.21 -19.39
C SER A 85 -3.63 -15.47 -18.65
N THR A 86 -4.91 -15.50 -18.27
CA THR A 86 -5.57 -16.64 -17.60
C THR A 86 -5.64 -17.88 -18.52
N PHE A 87 -5.95 -17.70 -19.81
CA PHE A 87 -5.95 -18.80 -20.78
C PHE A 87 -4.55 -19.40 -20.99
N LEU A 88 -3.53 -18.56 -21.16
CA LEU A 88 -2.15 -19.04 -21.29
C LEU A 88 -1.66 -19.75 -20.03
N LEU A 89 -2.07 -19.28 -18.86
CA LEU A 89 -1.74 -19.88 -17.57
C LEU A 89 -2.34 -21.28 -17.44
N ASN A 90 -3.65 -21.40 -17.61
CA ASN A 90 -4.39 -22.59 -17.21
C ASN A 90 -4.40 -23.68 -18.29
N ASP A 91 -4.42 -23.31 -19.58
CA ASP A 91 -4.61 -24.26 -20.69
C ASP A 91 -3.35 -24.52 -21.53
N VAL A 92 -2.32 -23.65 -21.45
CA VAL A 92 -1.17 -23.68 -22.39
C VAL A 92 0.18 -23.80 -21.70
N MET A 93 0.35 -23.26 -20.48
CA MET A 93 1.64 -23.20 -19.80
C MET A 93 1.84 -24.41 -18.86
N PRO A 94 2.92 -25.20 -19.01
CA PRO A 94 3.17 -26.31 -18.08
C PRO A 94 3.43 -25.83 -16.64
N THR A 95 3.03 -26.65 -15.66
CA THR A 95 3.08 -26.36 -14.21
C THR A 95 4.46 -25.91 -13.71
N LYS A 96 5.53 -26.38 -14.37
CA LYS A 96 6.90 -25.97 -14.08
C LYS A 96 7.16 -24.52 -14.47
N GLN A 97 6.74 -24.06 -15.66
CA GLN A 97 6.88 -22.65 -16.03
C GLN A 97 6.04 -21.78 -15.11
N GLN A 98 4.80 -22.17 -14.79
CA GLN A 98 3.96 -21.45 -13.83
C GLN A 98 4.69 -21.24 -12.48
N THR A 99 5.34 -22.28 -11.94
CA THR A 99 6.12 -22.20 -10.70
C THR A 99 7.27 -21.19 -10.82
N LEU A 100 7.97 -21.15 -11.95
CA LEU A 100 9.07 -20.19 -12.18
C LEU A 100 8.58 -18.75 -12.30
N VAL A 101 7.41 -18.54 -12.92
CA VAL A 101 6.80 -17.21 -13.00
C VAL A 101 6.35 -16.76 -11.60
N ARG A 102 5.75 -17.64 -10.78
CA ARG A 102 5.42 -17.33 -9.38
C ARG A 102 6.65 -16.91 -8.57
N TYR A 103 7.76 -17.66 -8.67
CA TYR A 103 9.01 -17.24 -8.05
C TYR A 103 9.50 -15.89 -8.54
N ARG A 104 9.35 -15.57 -9.84
CA ARG A 104 9.71 -14.25 -10.36
C ARG A 104 8.87 -13.14 -9.73
N GLN A 105 7.56 -13.32 -9.66
CA GLN A 105 6.65 -12.34 -9.05
C GLN A 105 7.01 -12.09 -7.59
N GLN A 106 7.24 -13.16 -6.82
CA GLN A 106 7.63 -13.04 -5.41
C GLN A 106 9.01 -12.36 -5.23
N LEU A 107 9.99 -12.70 -6.08
CA LEU A 107 11.30 -12.03 -6.06
C LEU A 107 11.19 -10.54 -6.40
N LEU A 108 10.30 -10.17 -7.33
CA LEU A 108 10.03 -8.78 -7.69
C LEU A 108 9.35 -8.03 -6.54
N GLU A 109 8.37 -8.63 -5.88
CA GLU A 109 7.75 -8.03 -4.69
C GLU A 109 8.79 -7.78 -3.59
N TYR A 110 9.61 -8.78 -3.28
CA TYR A 110 10.67 -8.63 -2.29
C TYR A 110 11.73 -7.60 -2.69
N TRP A 111 12.03 -7.50 -3.98
CA TRP A 111 12.90 -6.48 -4.53
C TRP A 111 12.33 -5.08 -4.30
N ASP A 112 11.06 -4.87 -4.62
CA ASP A 112 10.38 -3.57 -4.42
C ASP A 112 10.32 -3.21 -2.93
N ARG A 113 10.09 -4.21 -2.06
CA ARG A 113 10.17 -4.04 -0.59
C ARG A 113 11.58 -3.69 -0.12
N LEU A 114 12.63 -4.25 -0.72
CA LEU A 114 14.01 -3.95 -0.35
C LEU A 114 14.38 -2.50 -0.69
N ILE A 115 13.98 -2.03 -1.88
CA ILE A 115 14.17 -0.63 -2.27
C ILE A 115 13.39 0.29 -1.34
N THR A 116 12.14 -0.06 -1.04
CA THR A 116 11.30 0.72 -0.12
C THR A 116 11.92 0.80 1.27
N TYR A 117 12.47 -0.31 1.77
CA TYR A 117 13.20 -0.34 3.03
C TYR A 117 14.43 0.59 3.00
N GLU A 118 15.23 0.55 1.92
CA GLU A 118 16.38 1.46 1.75
C GLU A 118 15.97 2.93 1.80
N LEU A 119 14.84 3.27 1.16
CA LEU A 119 14.29 4.63 1.20
C LEU A 119 13.84 5.02 2.61
N ILE A 120 13.14 4.15 3.33
CA ILE A 120 12.67 4.38 4.71
C ILE A 120 13.85 4.64 5.66
N MET A 121 14.96 3.92 5.46
CA MET A 121 16.18 4.09 6.26
C MET A 121 16.93 5.40 5.96
N GLY A 122 16.55 6.15 4.92
CA GLY A 122 17.24 7.38 4.50
C GLY A 122 18.32 7.15 3.44
N GLY A 123 18.24 6.06 2.68
CA GLY A 123 19.08 5.77 1.53
C GLY A 123 20.26 4.84 1.80
N SER A 124 21.10 4.67 0.77
CA SER A 124 22.12 3.60 0.71
C SER A 124 23.16 3.67 1.83
N HIS A 125 23.59 4.87 2.22
CA HIS A 125 24.57 5.03 3.29
C HIS A 125 24.03 4.52 4.62
N MET A 126 22.85 5.02 5.03
CA MET A 126 22.19 4.62 6.28
C MET A 126 21.87 3.12 6.29
N THR A 127 21.43 2.60 5.15
CA THR A 127 21.04 1.21 5.02
C THR A 127 22.22 0.27 5.21
N LYS A 128 23.40 0.58 4.68
CA LYS A 128 24.59 -0.27 4.86
C LYS A 128 25.03 -0.39 6.32
N GLU A 129 24.84 0.66 7.10
CA GLU A 129 25.27 0.72 8.49
C GLU A 129 24.23 0.13 9.46
N PHE A 130 22.94 0.35 9.18
CA PHE A 130 21.84 0.02 10.09
C PHE A 130 20.86 -1.03 9.54
N TYR A 131 21.27 -1.82 8.54
CA TYR A 131 20.43 -2.88 7.98
C TYR A 131 20.01 -3.88 9.06
N ASP A 132 18.71 -4.00 9.27
CA ASP A 132 18.11 -5.02 10.13
C ASP A 132 17.46 -6.09 9.25
N TYR A 133 18.17 -7.21 9.08
CA TYR A 133 17.71 -8.33 8.29
C TYR A 133 16.46 -9.00 8.87
N MET A 134 16.27 -8.98 10.19
CA MET A 134 15.09 -9.54 10.86
C MET A 134 13.87 -8.66 10.65
N PHE A 135 14.07 -7.33 10.65
CA PHE A 135 13.02 -6.39 10.26
C PHE A 135 12.63 -6.59 8.81
N TYR A 136 13.60 -6.64 7.89
CA TYR A 136 13.32 -6.80 6.46
C TYR A 136 12.63 -8.14 6.15
N ASP A 137 13.05 -9.23 6.79
CA ASP A 137 12.40 -10.55 6.66
C ASP A 137 10.92 -10.52 7.05
N LYS A 138 10.57 -9.79 8.11
CA LYS A 138 9.16 -9.57 8.46
C LYS A 138 8.49 -8.63 7.46
N PHE A 139 9.10 -7.50 7.14
CA PHE A 139 8.52 -6.46 6.30
C PHE A 139 8.18 -6.95 4.89
N ARG A 140 9.04 -7.78 4.28
CA ARG A 140 8.81 -8.32 2.94
C ARG A 140 7.62 -9.28 2.87
N ASN A 141 7.19 -9.85 4.00
CA ASN A 141 6.12 -10.84 4.10
C ASN A 141 4.81 -10.28 4.69
N VAL A 142 4.82 -9.06 5.22
CA VAL A 142 3.63 -8.40 5.79
C VAL A 142 2.99 -7.51 4.73
N SER A 143 1.66 -7.49 4.69
CA SER A 143 0.92 -6.63 3.75
C SER A 143 1.34 -5.16 3.82
N LEU A 144 1.24 -4.47 2.69
CA LEU A 144 1.62 -3.06 2.58
C LEU A 144 0.78 -2.19 3.53
N ILE A 145 -0.52 -2.47 3.64
CA ILE A 145 -1.45 -1.75 4.52
C ILE A 145 -1.07 -1.94 5.99
N LYS A 146 -0.89 -3.19 6.44
CA LYS A 146 -0.47 -3.52 7.82
C LYS A 146 0.84 -2.81 8.19
N SER A 147 1.82 -2.85 7.28
CA SER A 147 3.11 -2.19 7.47
C SER A 147 2.96 -0.67 7.59
N THR A 148 2.14 -0.06 6.73
CA THR A 148 1.91 1.40 6.73
C THR A 148 1.19 1.86 8.00
N VAL A 149 0.16 1.13 8.44
CA VAL A 149 -0.54 1.38 9.71
C VAL A 149 0.43 1.29 10.89
N LYS A 150 1.32 0.29 10.89
CA LYS A 150 2.36 0.17 11.92
C LYS A 150 3.27 1.41 11.94
N PHE A 151 3.75 1.87 10.79
CA PHE A 151 4.55 3.10 10.71
C PHE A 151 3.80 4.33 11.22
N ALA A 152 2.51 4.46 10.90
CA ALA A 152 1.68 5.55 11.42
C ALA A 152 1.59 5.51 12.96
N ARG A 153 1.32 4.33 13.54
CA ARG A 153 1.28 4.13 15.01
C ARG A 153 2.61 4.43 15.69
N GLU A 154 3.72 4.15 15.03
CA GLU A 154 5.07 4.48 15.49
C GLU A 154 5.45 5.95 15.26
N SER A 155 4.51 6.80 14.79
CA SER A 155 4.73 8.20 14.43
C SER A 155 5.76 8.42 13.32
N ASN A 156 6.10 7.39 12.55
CA ASN A 156 7.05 7.47 11.45
C ASN A 156 6.37 7.97 10.17
N TRP A 157 6.03 9.25 10.16
CA TRP A 157 5.33 9.89 9.03
C TRP A 157 6.14 9.85 7.73
N LYS A 158 7.48 9.87 7.81
CA LYS A 158 8.36 9.73 6.64
C LYS A 158 8.22 8.36 5.98
N ALA A 159 8.14 7.30 6.79
CA ALA A 159 7.89 5.97 6.24
C ALA A 159 6.51 5.89 5.59
N VAL A 160 5.47 6.47 6.19
CA VAL A 160 4.13 6.55 5.58
C VAL A 160 4.16 7.31 4.25
N GLU A 161 4.89 8.43 4.17
CA GLU A 161 5.09 9.20 2.93
C GLU A 161 5.68 8.32 1.81
N ILE A 162 6.75 7.58 2.13
CA ILE A 162 7.41 6.66 1.20
C ILE A 162 6.44 5.54 0.77
N MET A 163 5.66 5.00 1.70
CA MET A 163 4.66 3.98 1.37
C MET A 163 3.59 4.53 0.41
N PHE A 164 3.07 5.74 0.63
CA PHE A 164 2.12 6.38 -0.30
C PHE A 164 2.72 6.65 -1.67
N THR A 165 3.97 7.13 -1.72
CA THR A 165 4.64 7.47 -2.98
C THR A 165 4.93 6.26 -3.85
N TYR A 166 5.39 5.15 -3.27
CA TYR A 166 5.88 4.01 -4.05
C TYR A 166 4.90 2.83 -4.13
N HIS A 167 3.89 2.79 -3.25
CA HIS A 167 2.88 1.73 -3.18
C HIS A 167 1.44 2.28 -3.16
N GLY A 168 1.25 3.48 -3.71
CA GLY A 168 0.00 4.24 -3.63
C GLY A 168 -1.21 3.49 -4.18
N GLY A 169 -1.07 2.74 -5.29
CA GLY A 169 -2.15 1.96 -5.88
C GLY A 169 -2.87 0.99 -4.92
N ILE A 170 -2.19 0.50 -3.88
CA ILE A 170 -2.78 -0.38 -2.86
C ILE A 170 -3.20 0.42 -1.62
N ILE A 171 -2.49 1.50 -1.29
CA ILE A 171 -2.61 2.16 0.02
C ILE A 171 -3.51 3.40 -0.03
N LEU A 172 -3.50 4.17 -1.11
CA LEU A 172 -4.27 5.41 -1.26
C LEU A 172 -5.80 5.22 -1.17
N PRO A 173 -6.41 4.07 -1.54
CA PRO A 173 -7.81 3.80 -1.20
C PRO A 173 -8.10 3.86 0.31
N HIS A 174 -7.05 3.74 1.13
CA HIS A 174 -7.07 3.79 2.59
C HIS A 174 -6.32 5.00 3.15
N TRP A 175 -6.11 6.06 2.36
CA TRP A 175 -5.34 7.25 2.75
C TRP A 175 -5.78 7.82 4.11
N LEU A 176 -7.06 8.23 4.23
CA LEU A 176 -7.60 8.79 5.48
C LEU A 176 -7.62 7.78 6.65
N PRO A 177 -8.04 6.51 6.46
CA PRO A 177 -7.89 5.47 7.48
C PRO A 177 -6.46 5.30 8.01
N VAL A 178 -5.44 5.37 7.14
CA VAL A 178 -4.04 5.29 7.55
C VAL A 178 -3.67 6.50 8.41
N LEU A 179 -4.06 7.71 8.00
CA LEU A 179 -3.80 8.92 8.78
C LEU A 179 -4.49 8.90 10.16
N SER A 180 -5.65 8.25 10.27
CA SER A 180 -6.33 8.08 11.56
C SER A 180 -5.58 7.20 12.56
N ASN A 181 -4.56 6.45 12.12
CA ASN A 181 -3.74 5.58 12.98
C ASN A 181 -2.50 6.28 13.56
N PHE A 182 -2.23 7.55 13.23
CA PHE A 182 -1.24 8.33 13.97
C PHE A 182 -1.70 8.51 15.43
N PRO A 183 -0.79 8.52 16.42
CA PRO A 183 -1.17 8.80 17.80
C PRO A 183 -1.82 10.18 17.95
N GLU A 184 -2.83 10.31 18.80
CA GLU A 184 -3.48 11.58 19.11
C GLU A 184 -2.52 12.59 19.75
N THR A 185 -1.46 12.09 20.38
CA THR A 185 -0.39 12.89 20.98
C THR A 185 0.68 13.35 19.99
N LEU A 186 0.63 12.92 18.72
CA LEU A 186 1.57 13.39 17.69
C LEU A 186 1.12 14.76 17.17
N ASN A 187 2.05 15.71 17.09
CA ASN A 187 1.72 17.04 16.57
C ASN A 187 1.38 16.97 15.07
N PRO A 188 0.20 17.44 14.64
CA PRO A 188 -0.21 17.40 13.23
C PRO A 188 0.69 18.14 12.25
N HIS A 189 1.51 19.09 12.73
CA HIS A 189 2.52 19.73 11.89
C HIS A 189 3.63 18.79 11.40
N GLU A 190 3.88 17.68 12.10
CA GLU A 190 4.91 16.70 11.72
C GLU A 190 4.52 15.91 10.48
N TYR A 191 3.27 15.47 10.40
CA TYR A 191 2.74 14.70 9.27
C TYR A 191 1.95 15.55 8.26
N ARG A 192 2.13 16.88 8.28
CA ARG A 192 1.38 17.82 7.44
C ARG A 192 1.51 17.54 5.94
N SER A 193 2.64 17.00 5.48
CA SER A 193 2.83 16.68 4.05
C SER A 193 1.92 15.55 3.58
N LEU A 194 1.43 14.73 4.51
CA LEU A 194 0.53 13.60 4.22
C LEU A 194 -0.95 14.01 4.14
N LEU A 195 -1.31 15.22 4.59
CA LEU A 195 -2.70 15.67 4.64
C LEU A 195 -3.19 16.04 3.22
N PRO A 196 -4.38 15.56 2.79
CA PRO A 196 -4.95 15.94 1.50
C PRO A 196 -5.21 17.43 1.38
N GLU A 197 -5.04 17.96 0.18
CA GLU A 197 -5.25 19.37 -0.16
C GLU A 197 -6.32 19.53 -1.24
N CYS A 198 -7.14 20.58 -1.12
CA CYS A 198 -8.12 20.96 -2.13
C CYS A 198 -7.65 22.18 -2.93
N ASP A 199 -8.04 22.25 -4.20
CA ASP A 199 -7.96 23.48 -4.99
C ASP A 199 -9.03 24.51 -4.56
N THR A 200 -9.07 25.67 -5.22
CA THR A 200 -10.05 26.72 -4.93
C THR A 200 -11.49 26.36 -5.28
N GLU A 201 -11.70 25.34 -6.10
CA GLU A 201 -13.02 24.84 -6.52
C GLU A 201 -13.48 23.66 -5.63
N GLY A 202 -12.62 23.19 -4.72
CA GLY A 202 -12.88 22.07 -3.83
C GLY A 202 -12.46 20.72 -4.42
N HIS A 203 -11.77 20.66 -5.55
CA HIS A 203 -11.24 19.38 -6.04
C HIS A 203 -9.98 18.97 -5.29
N LEU A 204 -9.85 17.68 -5.03
CA LEU A 204 -8.73 17.14 -4.28
C LEU A 204 -7.52 16.89 -5.16
N PHE A 205 -6.35 17.29 -4.68
CA PHE A 205 -5.08 16.95 -5.32
C PHE A 205 -4.78 15.46 -5.14
N HIS A 206 -4.50 14.79 -6.26
CA HIS A 206 -4.02 13.41 -6.24
C HIS A 206 -2.60 13.33 -5.68
N TRP A 207 -2.31 12.25 -4.97
CA TRP A 207 -0.95 11.96 -4.53
C TRP A 207 -0.03 11.74 -5.72
N ASN A 208 1.19 12.25 -5.66
CA ASN A 208 2.17 12.03 -6.71
C ASN A 208 2.86 10.67 -6.51
N GLU A 209 2.32 9.63 -7.14
CA GLU A 209 2.89 8.30 -7.14
C GLU A 209 4.12 8.19 -8.06
N ILE A 210 5.14 7.49 -7.58
CA ILE A 210 6.37 7.24 -8.32
C ILE A 210 6.54 5.73 -8.47
N GLN A 211 6.66 5.27 -9.71
CA GLN A 211 6.97 3.86 -9.97
C GLN A 211 8.43 3.55 -9.59
N LEU A 212 8.62 2.49 -8.82
CA LEU A 212 9.95 2.00 -8.45
C LEU A 212 10.75 1.47 -9.65
N ARG A 213 10.05 0.88 -10.63
CA ARG A 213 10.60 0.29 -11.85
C ARG A 213 9.51 0.13 -12.91
N SER A 214 9.93 -0.15 -14.14
CA SER A 214 9.01 -0.57 -15.20
C SER A 214 8.31 -1.88 -14.85
N GLN A 215 7.04 -1.99 -15.27
CA GLN A 215 6.25 -3.20 -15.12
C GLN A 215 6.94 -4.41 -15.77
N ASP A 216 7.00 -5.52 -15.06
CA ASP A 216 7.59 -6.76 -15.57
C ASP A 216 6.58 -7.55 -16.41
N TRP A 217 7.07 -8.35 -17.35
CA TRP A 217 6.21 -9.19 -18.19
C TRP A 217 5.38 -10.16 -17.35
N CYS A 218 5.90 -10.61 -16.19
CA CYS A 218 5.19 -11.58 -15.35
C CYS A 218 4.02 -10.97 -14.55
N GLU A 219 3.95 -9.65 -14.39
CA GLU A 219 2.93 -9.00 -13.55
C GLU A 219 1.55 -8.93 -14.20
N LYS A 220 1.48 -9.25 -15.50
CA LYS A 220 0.21 -9.39 -16.23
C LYS A 220 -0.49 -10.71 -15.93
N PHE A 221 0.24 -11.68 -15.37
CA PHE A 221 -0.27 -13.02 -15.09
C PHE A 221 -0.86 -13.06 -13.69
N ASN A 222 -2.18 -13.28 -13.60
CA ASN A 222 -2.83 -13.44 -12.32
C ASN A 222 -2.91 -14.92 -11.94
N PHE A 223 -1.95 -15.41 -11.14
CA PHE A 223 -1.93 -16.81 -10.65
C PHE A 223 -2.88 -17.08 -9.48
N GLN A 224 -3.65 -16.07 -9.06
CA GLN A 224 -4.41 -16.11 -7.81
C GLN A 224 -5.57 -17.10 -7.79
N GLU A 225 -6.12 -17.47 -8.95
CA GLU A 225 -7.29 -18.36 -9.00
C GLU A 225 -6.99 -19.83 -8.63
N GLU A 226 -5.72 -20.26 -8.59
CA GLU A 226 -5.35 -21.68 -8.34
C GLU A 226 -4.66 -21.94 -6.99
N MET A 227 -4.38 -20.91 -6.19
CA MET A 227 -3.90 -21.12 -4.82
C MET A 227 -5.11 -21.24 -3.88
N GLU A 228 -5.61 -22.47 -3.71
CA GLU A 228 -6.46 -22.86 -2.57
C GLU A 228 -5.72 -22.79 -1.20
N LEU A 229 -4.65 -21.99 -1.11
CA LEU A 229 -3.98 -21.60 0.12
C LEU A 229 -4.02 -20.06 0.19
N ASP A 230 -5.01 -19.56 0.92
CA ASP A 230 -5.20 -18.18 1.38
C ASP A 230 -5.66 -17.10 0.38
N ASP A 231 -6.63 -17.41 -0.47
CA ASP A 231 -7.45 -16.37 -1.14
C ASP A 231 -8.32 -15.56 -0.14
N LYS A 232 -8.33 -15.95 1.14
CA LYS A 232 -8.89 -15.14 2.25
C LYS A 232 -7.99 -13.98 2.67
N ASP A 233 -6.70 -13.98 2.34
CA ASP A 233 -5.75 -13.05 2.95
C ASP A 233 -5.67 -11.67 2.28
N ARG A 234 -5.94 -11.52 0.98
CA ARG A 234 -5.83 -10.17 0.35
C ARG A 234 -6.99 -9.23 0.69
N ASP A 235 -8.23 -9.72 0.71
CA ASP A 235 -9.36 -8.94 1.24
C ASP A 235 -9.25 -8.79 2.76
N ALA A 236 -8.78 -9.82 3.48
CA ALA A 236 -8.51 -9.71 4.93
C ALA A 236 -7.36 -8.74 5.27
N ASP A 237 -6.43 -8.50 4.34
CA ASP A 237 -5.30 -7.59 4.56
C ASP A 237 -5.74 -6.12 4.59
N SER A 238 -6.70 -5.76 3.74
CA SER A 238 -7.34 -4.44 3.82
C SER A 238 -8.30 -4.34 5.01
N GLU A 239 -8.93 -5.45 5.37
CA GLU A 239 -9.85 -5.53 6.50
C GLU A 239 -9.16 -5.22 7.83
N PHE A 240 -7.88 -5.57 7.96
CA PHE A 240 -7.07 -5.31 9.16
C PHE A 240 -7.20 -3.89 9.72
N ILE A 241 -7.18 -2.86 8.87
CA ILE A 241 -7.21 -1.45 9.32
C ILE A 241 -8.55 -1.07 9.97
N TYR A 242 -9.62 -1.83 9.73
CA TYR A 242 -10.97 -1.57 10.26
C TYR A 242 -11.33 -2.43 11.47
N GLN A 243 -10.48 -3.40 11.85
CA GLN A 243 -10.80 -4.35 12.93
C GLN A 243 -10.91 -3.67 14.29
N GLU A 244 -10.06 -2.67 14.56
CA GLU A 244 -10.08 -1.94 15.83
C GLU A 244 -11.11 -0.80 15.83
N ASP A 245 -11.41 -0.23 14.66
CA ASP A 245 -12.36 0.87 14.50
C ASP A 245 -13.11 0.78 13.17
N GLU A 246 -14.30 0.18 13.22
CA GLU A 246 -15.17 0.04 12.04
C GLU A 246 -15.63 1.38 11.47
N THR A 247 -15.63 2.46 12.27
CA THR A 247 -16.03 3.79 11.80
C THR A 247 -15.08 4.34 10.74
N LEU A 248 -13.85 3.82 10.66
CA LEU A 248 -12.88 4.20 9.62
C LEU A 248 -13.33 3.82 8.22
N ARG A 249 -14.26 2.86 8.07
CA ARG A 249 -14.80 2.45 6.76
C ARG A 249 -15.50 3.57 6.01
N GLN A 250 -16.04 4.55 6.73
CA GLN A 250 -16.69 5.70 6.11
C GLN A 250 -15.70 6.62 5.36
N PHE A 251 -14.40 6.49 5.64
CA PHE A 251 -13.33 7.30 5.05
C PHE A 251 -12.57 6.58 3.92
N VAL A 252 -13.07 5.44 3.46
CA VAL A 252 -12.44 4.64 2.39
C VAL A 252 -12.73 5.26 1.03
N CYS A 253 -11.70 5.38 0.20
CA CYS A 253 -11.75 5.96 -1.14
C CYS A 253 -11.68 4.84 -2.20
N LYS A 254 -12.78 4.12 -2.41
CA LYS A 254 -12.79 2.90 -3.26
C LYS A 254 -12.45 3.16 -4.73
N ASP A 255 -12.69 4.35 -5.24
CA ASP A 255 -12.50 4.71 -6.65
C ASP A 255 -11.41 5.77 -6.87
N GLY A 256 -10.54 6.00 -5.87
CA GLY A 256 -9.49 7.04 -5.93
C GLY A 256 -10.02 8.48 -5.94
N VAL A 257 -11.33 8.68 -5.91
CA VAL A 257 -11.99 9.98 -5.76
C VAL A 257 -12.37 10.16 -4.30
N LEU A 258 -11.54 10.89 -3.56
CA LEU A 258 -11.90 11.35 -2.23
C LEU A 258 -12.93 12.49 -2.39
N ASN A 259 -14.06 12.41 -1.67
CA ASN A 259 -15.08 13.46 -1.66
C ASN A 259 -14.73 14.50 -0.59
N VAL A 260 -14.89 15.79 -0.90
CA VAL A 260 -14.71 16.91 0.05
C VAL A 260 -15.53 16.70 1.31
N ASP A 261 -16.77 16.23 1.22
CA ASP A 261 -17.62 15.97 2.38
C ASP A 261 -17.03 14.88 3.29
N ILE A 262 -16.43 13.84 2.68
CA ILE A 262 -15.73 12.77 3.40
C ILE A 262 -14.47 13.32 4.06
N LEU A 263 -13.72 14.17 3.36
CA LEU A 263 -12.52 14.80 3.92
C LEU A 263 -12.86 15.75 5.08
N THR A 264 -13.84 16.62 4.92
CA THR A 264 -14.30 17.55 5.96
C THR A 264 -14.80 16.76 7.17
N SER A 265 -15.62 15.73 6.97
CA SER A 265 -16.08 14.87 8.06
C SER A 265 -14.94 14.11 8.74
N TRP A 266 -13.91 13.69 8.00
CA TRP A 266 -12.70 13.09 8.57
C TRP A 266 -11.93 14.08 9.46
N PHE A 267 -11.70 15.32 8.99
CA PHE A 267 -11.06 16.35 9.80
C PHE A 267 -11.83 16.63 11.09
N VAL A 268 -13.16 16.77 11.01
CA VAL A 268 -14.02 16.93 12.18
C VAL A 268 -13.86 15.73 13.13
N ASN A 269 -13.95 14.49 12.63
CA ASN A 269 -13.78 13.29 13.46
C ASN A 269 -12.41 13.25 14.13
N ARG A 270 -11.35 13.50 13.36
CA ARG A 270 -9.97 13.40 13.82
C ARG A 270 -9.64 14.47 14.87
N VAL A 271 -10.08 15.70 14.66
CA VAL A 271 -9.98 16.80 15.65
C VAL A 271 -10.65 16.40 16.96
N ASN A 272 -11.88 15.88 16.91
CA ASN A 272 -12.60 15.44 18.11
C ASN A 272 -11.88 14.27 18.78
N LYS A 273 -11.29 13.32 18.04
CA LYS A 273 -10.51 12.22 18.64
C LYS A 273 -9.27 12.74 19.36
N ILE A 274 -8.49 13.63 18.72
CA ILE A 274 -7.30 14.22 19.32
C ILE A 274 -7.66 14.89 20.65
N GLU A 275 -8.66 15.77 20.65
CA GLU A 275 -9.05 16.48 21.87
C GLU A 275 -9.62 15.54 22.95
N ASN A 276 -10.54 14.63 22.59
CA ASN A 276 -11.18 13.76 23.58
C ASN A 276 -10.23 12.72 24.20
N GLN A 277 -9.28 12.19 23.42
CA GLN A 277 -8.42 11.10 23.89
C GLN A 277 -7.10 11.59 24.49
N SER A 278 -6.54 12.71 23.99
CA SER A 278 -5.26 13.24 24.48
C SER A 278 -5.37 14.50 25.33
N CYS A 279 -6.50 15.21 25.29
CA CYS A 279 -6.68 16.55 25.88
C CYS A 279 -5.74 17.62 25.29
N MET A 280 -5.03 17.34 24.19
CA MET A 280 -4.10 18.27 23.55
C MET A 280 -4.87 19.22 22.62
N VAL A 281 -5.40 20.30 23.19
CA VAL A 281 -6.20 21.30 22.48
C VAL A 281 -5.38 22.00 21.41
N ASP A 282 -4.11 22.26 21.68
CA ASP A 282 -3.14 22.84 20.76
C ASP A 282 -2.93 21.96 19.51
N HIS A 283 -2.87 20.64 19.66
CA HIS A 283 -2.77 19.69 18.55
C HIS A 283 -4.07 19.65 17.73
N ALA A 284 -5.23 19.61 18.39
CA ALA A 284 -6.52 19.68 17.71
C ALA A 284 -6.68 20.99 16.92
N LEU A 285 -6.26 22.12 17.49
CA LEU A 285 -6.23 23.44 16.86
C LEU A 285 -5.24 23.49 15.68
N THR A 286 -4.09 22.83 15.82
CA THR A 286 -3.10 22.71 14.74
C THR A 286 -3.66 21.96 13.53
N LEU A 287 -4.32 20.82 13.76
CA LEU A 287 -4.91 20.03 12.67
C LEU A 287 -5.94 20.83 11.87
N ILE A 288 -6.81 21.57 12.56
CA ILE A 288 -7.85 22.35 11.88
C ILE A 288 -7.28 23.57 11.14
N LYS A 289 -6.20 24.18 11.64
CA LYS A 289 -5.48 25.25 10.92
C LYS A 289 -4.91 24.71 9.62
N LEU A 290 -4.26 23.54 9.67
CA LEU A 290 -3.71 22.86 8.50
C LEU A 290 -4.78 22.49 7.47
N ALA A 291 -5.97 22.10 7.91
CA ALA A 291 -7.11 21.82 7.03
C ALA A 291 -7.57 23.09 6.29
N ARG A 292 -7.66 24.22 7.00
CA ARG A 292 -8.05 25.51 6.41
C ARG A 292 -7.00 26.05 5.44
N GLU A 293 -5.72 25.92 5.77
CA GLU A 293 -4.60 26.25 4.87
C GLU A 293 -4.64 25.43 3.56
N ARG A 294 -5.27 24.26 3.59
CA ARG A 294 -5.44 23.33 2.45
C ARG A 294 -6.80 23.44 1.76
N ASN A 295 -7.50 24.56 1.96
CA ASN A 295 -8.80 24.86 1.35
C ASN A 295 -9.94 23.88 1.69
N VAL A 296 -9.87 23.19 2.84
CA VAL A 296 -10.98 22.37 3.32
C VAL A 296 -12.04 23.28 3.96
N THR A 297 -13.23 23.30 3.36
CA THR A 297 -14.34 24.19 3.77
C THR A 297 -15.23 23.56 4.85
N GLY A 298 -16.07 24.37 5.50
CA GLY A 298 -17.04 23.90 6.49
C GLY A 298 -16.48 23.71 7.92
N LEU A 299 -15.26 24.18 8.18
CA LEU A 299 -14.55 23.98 9.44
C LEU A 299 -14.53 25.20 10.37
N ASP A 300 -15.03 26.36 9.94
CA ASP A 300 -14.87 27.62 10.69
C ASP A 300 -15.53 27.60 12.07
N ASN A 301 -16.72 27.00 12.21
CA ASN A 301 -17.38 26.91 13.52
C ASN A 301 -16.54 26.06 14.51
N LEU A 302 -16.03 24.92 14.06
CA LEU A 302 -15.18 24.05 14.87
C LEU A 302 -13.85 24.74 15.22
N TYR A 303 -13.27 25.49 14.29
CA TYR A 303 -12.07 26.31 14.53
C TYR A 303 -12.31 27.35 15.63
N MET A 304 -13.43 28.08 15.58
CA MET A 304 -13.78 29.06 16.62
C MET A 304 -14.02 28.39 17.99
N GLN A 305 -14.65 27.22 18.01
CA GLN A 305 -14.84 26.43 19.25
C GLN A 305 -13.50 26.01 19.86
N LEU A 306 -12.54 25.58 19.04
CA LEU A 306 -11.21 25.22 19.49
C LEU A 306 -10.39 26.41 19.98
N LEU A 307 -10.49 27.58 19.34
CA LEU A 307 -9.86 28.80 19.85
C LEU A 307 -10.39 29.16 21.24
N THR A 308 -11.71 29.08 21.43
CA THR A 308 -12.30 29.30 22.74
C THR A 308 -11.81 28.26 23.75
N LEU A 309 -11.74 26.98 23.37
CA LEU A 309 -11.23 25.92 24.24
C LEU A 309 -9.78 26.17 24.65
N ASP A 310 -8.94 26.55 23.69
CA ASP A 310 -7.53 26.86 23.88
C ASP A 310 -7.35 27.99 24.91
N THR A 311 -8.10 29.09 24.75
CA THR A 311 -8.14 30.18 25.72
C THR A 311 -8.61 29.72 27.11
N LEU A 312 -9.70 28.94 27.18
CA LEU A 312 -10.23 28.46 28.45
C LEU A 312 -9.24 27.54 29.19
N VAL A 313 -8.56 26.66 28.47
CA VAL A 313 -7.61 25.69 29.03
C VAL A 313 -6.29 26.37 29.40
N TYR A 314 -5.66 27.11 28.48
CA TYR A 314 -4.30 27.60 28.69
C TYR A 314 -4.21 29.02 29.28
N GLU A 315 -5.19 29.90 29.02
CA GLU A 315 -5.16 31.27 29.55
C GLU A 315 -5.99 31.43 30.83
N VAL A 316 -7.18 30.82 30.85
CA VAL A 316 -8.10 30.85 32.00
C VAL A 316 -7.82 29.70 32.99
N HIS A 317 -7.06 28.68 32.58
CA HIS A 317 -6.65 27.54 33.43
C HIS A 317 -7.82 26.63 33.86
N LEU A 318 -8.85 26.51 33.01
CA LEU A 318 -9.97 25.59 33.21
C LEU A 318 -9.70 24.24 32.53
N GLU A 319 -8.82 23.44 33.14
CA GLU A 319 -8.32 22.17 32.59
C GLU A 319 -9.40 21.10 32.37
N ASN A 320 -10.55 21.22 33.03
CA ASN A 320 -11.63 20.23 32.96
C ASN A 320 -12.62 20.44 31.81
N VAL A 321 -12.53 21.56 31.09
CA VAL A 321 -13.47 21.87 29.99
C VAL A 321 -13.08 21.06 28.75
N ARG A 322 -14.07 20.45 28.11
CA ARG A 322 -13.91 19.68 26.87
C ARG A 322 -14.52 20.38 25.67
N LEU A 323 -14.08 20.00 24.47
CA LEU A 323 -14.71 20.48 23.24
C LEU A 323 -16.21 20.14 23.19
N THR A 324 -16.58 18.96 23.67
CA THR A 324 -17.99 18.53 23.74
C THR A 324 -18.84 19.39 24.67
N ASP A 325 -18.23 20.00 25.68
CA ASP A 325 -18.93 20.91 26.59
C ASP A 325 -19.20 22.22 25.86
N ILE A 326 -18.18 22.79 25.23
CA ILE A 326 -18.27 24.02 24.42
C ILE A 326 -19.33 23.90 23.32
N GLN A 327 -19.42 22.74 22.66
CA GLN A 327 -20.43 22.47 21.62
C GLN A 327 -21.87 22.45 22.14
N LYS A 328 -22.08 22.17 23.44
CA LYS A 328 -23.41 22.12 24.07
C LYS A 328 -23.75 23.41 24.83
N MET A 329 -22.76 24.23 25.15
CA MET A 329 -22.93 25.44 25.95
C MET A 329 -23.60 26.57 25.15
N SER A 330 -24.39 27.39 25.87
CA SER A 330 -24.89 28.64 25.31
C SER A 330 -23.75 29.66 25.18
N GLN A 331 -23.87 30.59 24.23
CA GLN A 331 -22.90 31.68 24.08
C GLN A 331 -22.76 32.51 25.36
N LEU A 332 -23.85 32.71 26.10
CA LEU A 332 -23.83 33.46 27.37
C LEU A 332 -22.97 32.76 28.42
N ASP A 333 -23.10 31.44 28.55
CA ASP A 333 -22.35 30.67 29.55
C ASP A 333 -20.87 30.55 29.16
N MET A 334 -20.58 30.47 27.86
CA MET A 334 -19.23 30.54 27.33
C MET A 334 -18.56 31.88 27.66
N CYS A 335 -19.26 33.00 27.47
CA CYS A 335 -18.76 34.33 27.88
C CYS A 335 -18.50 34.41 29.39
N LYS A 336 -19.37 33.83 30.23
CA LYS A 336 -19.14 33.81 31.69
C LYS A 336 -17.87 33.05 32.05
N LEU A 337 -17.60 31.91 31.40
CA LEU A 337 -16.36 31.16 31.63
C LEU A 337 -15.11 31.96 31.24
N LEU A 338 -15.14 32.64 30.09
CA LEU A 338 -14.02 33.47 29.65
C LEU A 338 -13.73 34.64 30.60
N MET A 339 -14.76 35.16 31.29
CA MET A 339 -14.64 36.24 32.28
C MET A 339 -14.41 35.73 33.71
N SER A 340 -14.21 34.43 33.93
CA SER A 340 -14.13 33.85 35.28
C SER A 340 -12.78 34.07 35.99
N LYS A 341 -11.86 34.83 35.39
CA LYS A 341 -10.53 35.13 35.92
C LYS A 341 -10.44 36.52 36.54
#